data_AF-A0A2V9NKL9-F1
#
_entry.id   AF-A0A2V9NKL9-F1
#
_cell.length_a   1.000
_cell.length_b   1.000
_cell.length_c   1.000
_cell.angle_alpha   90.00
_cell.angle_beta   90.00
_cell.angle_gamma   90.00
#
_symmetry.space_group_name_H-M   'P 1'
#
loop_
_entity.id
_entity.type
_entity.pdbx_description
1 polymer ?
#
loop_
_entity_poly.entity_id
_entity_poly.type
_entity_poly.pdbx_seq_one_letter_code
_entity_poly.pdbx_strand_id
1 'polypeptide(L)'
;MKFKLLAMFLLVGAASAQEKPAIGGHVPDAPSMHKFWNTENKIDFSIFAGQLAADAITTQRGLSEGFREMNPLMRPLVTRGAAGQATASALSFGAGLGTVYLLHVKHHYRAERITLRLILAGEGALVGHNIALLSGRP
;
A
#
# COMPACT_ATOMS: atom_id res chain seq x y z
N MET A 1 -25.83 -16.66 0.53
CA MET A 1 -24.87 -16.00 1.45
C MET A 1 -23.80 -15.26 0.63
N LYS A 2 -24.25 -14.29 -0.16
CA LYS A 2 -23.45 -13.47 -1.07
C LYS A 2 -23.70 -12.02 -0.62
N PHE A 3 -22.70 -11.14 -0.66
CA PHE A 3 -22.75 -9.71 -0.26
C PHE A 3 -22.29 -9.27 1.15
N LYS A 4 -21.70 -10.13 2.00
CA LYS A 4 -21.14 -9.64 3.28
C LYS A 4 -19.65 -9.26 3.24
N LEU A 5 -18.89 -9.69 2.22
CA LEU A 5 -17.45 -9.38 2.14
C LEU A 5 -17.15 -7.99 1.54
N LEU A 6 -18.10 -7.39 0.81
CA LEU A 6 -17.90 -6.11 0.13
C LEU A 6 -18.06 -4.89 1.06
N ALA A 7 -18.71 -5.07 2.22
CA ALA A 7 -18.99 -3.97 3.15
C ALA A 7 -17.81 -3.63 4.09
N MET A 8 -16.84 -4.53 4.25
CA MET A 8 -15.75 -4.35 5.22
C MET A 8 -14.58 -3.51 4.67
N PHE A 9 -14.45 -3.37 3.35
CA PHE A 9 -13.45 -2.50 2.72
C PHE A 9 -13.91 -1.04 2.54
N LEU A 10 -15.20 -0.74 2.75
CA LEU A 10 -15.79 0.59 2.52
C LEU A 10 -15.80 1.51 3.76
N LEU A 11 -15.29 1.07 4.92
CA LEU A 11 -15.49 1.76 6.20
C LEU A 11 -14.27 2.52 6.77
N VAL A 12 -13.17 2.65 6.04
CA VAL A 12 -12.01 3.50 6.46
C VAL A 12 -12.09 4.92 5.87
N GLY A 13 -13.28 5.32 5.38
CA GLY A 13 -13.52 6.64 4.77
C GLY A 13 -14.03 7.75 5.69
N ALA A 14 -14.25 7.50 6.98
CA ALA A 14 -14.85 8.47 7.91
C ALA A 14 -13.97 8.74 9.13
N ALA A 15 -12.81 9.35 8.92
CA ALA A 15 -12.01 9.91 10.01
C ALA A 15 -11.35 11.22 9.57
N SER A 16 -12.18 12.20 9.22
CA SER A 16 -11.74 13.60 9.12
C SER A 16 -12.94 14.50 9.38
N ALA A 17 -13.31 14.62 10.66
CA ALA A 17 -14.14 15.70 11.18
C ALA A 17 -14.03 15.73 12.71
N GLN A 18 -12.88 16.17 13.23
CA GLN A 18 -12.79 16.69 14.59
C GLN A 18 -12.41 18.16 14.47
N GLU A 19 -13.39 19.02 14.17
CA GLU A 19 -13.26 20.45 14.44
C GLU A 19 -13.37 20.64 15.95
N LYS A 20 -12.27 21.05 16.58
CA LYS A 20 -12.28 21.61 17.92
C LYS A 20 -11.97 23.09 17.79
N PRO A 21 -12.87 24.02 18.17
CA PRO A 21 -12.59 25.43 18.06
C PRO A 21 -11.71 25.82 19.25
N ALA A 22 -10.45 26.12 18.99
CA ALA A 22 -9.59 26.82 19.95
C ALA A 22 -9.29 28.19 19.34
N ILE A 23 -10.04 29.20 19.79
CA ILE A 23 -9.67 30.60 19.62
C ILE A 23 -8.39 30.81 20.43
N GLY A 24 -7.29 30.89 19.70
CA GLY A 24 -5.97 31.29 20.17
C GLY A 24 -5.16 31.60 18.93
N GLY A 25 -4.94 32.89 18.66
CA GLY A 25 -4.38 33.37 17.40
C GLY A 25 -3.03 32.76 17.08
N HIS A 26 -3.04 31.73 16.24
CA HIS A 26 -1.91 31.32 15.44
C HIS A 26 -2.18 31.90 14.06
N VAL A 27 -1.40 32.91 13.66
CA VAL A 27 -1.27 33.24 12.24
C VAL A 27 -0.87 31.93 11.56
N PRO A 28 -1.66 31.39 10.61
CA PRO A 28 -1.29 30.14 9.96
C PRO A 28 0.12 30.34 9.40
N ASP A 29 1.05 29.46 9.77
CA ASP A 29 2.33 29.39 9.08
C ASP A 29 2.05 29.51 7.57
N ALA A 30 2.63 30.52 6.92
CA ALA A 30 2.49 30.74 5.47
C ALA A 30 2.65 29.37 4.80
N PRO A 31 1.67 28.91 3.99
CA PRO A 31 1.36 27.51 3.76
C PRO A 31 2.64 26.70 3.76
N SER A 32 2.94 26.07 4.90
CA SER A 32 4.22 25.43 5.11
C SER A 32 4.34 24.41 3.99
N MET A 33 5.26 24.71 3.06
CA MET A 33 5.41 24.08 1.76
C MET A 33 5.14 22.57 1.89
N HIS A 34 4.01 22.10 1.34
CA HIS A 34 3.54 20.73 1.54
C HIS A 34 4.69 19.77 1.20
N LYS A 35 5.36 19.20 2.21
CA LYS A 35 6.56 18.38 1.99
C LYS A 35 6.11 16.97 1.61
N PHE A 36 6.76 16.39 0.59
CA PHE A 36 6.53 15.00 0.24
C PHE A 36 6.81 14.06 1.42
N TRP A 37 7.94 14.25 2.10
CA TRP A 37 8.31 13.46 3.27
C TRP A 37 7.73 14.03 4.58
N ASN A 38 6.41 14.18 4.62
CA ASN A 38 5.66 14.46 5.84
C ASN A 38 5.48 13.16 6.67
N THR A 39 4.92 13.29 7.87
CA THR A 39 4.71 12.14 8.77
C THR A 39 3.76 11.09 8.18
N GLU A 40 2.68 11.52 7.51
CA GLU A 40 1.69 10.62 6.91
C GLU A 40 2.32 9.76 5.80
N ASN A 41 2.98 10.38 4.83
CA ASN A 41 3.65 9.66 3.75
C ASN A 41 4.75 8.72 4.27
N LYS A 42 5.50 9.12 5.31
CA LYS A 42 6.49 8.21 5.93
C LYS A 42 5.82 6.96 6.51
N ILE A 43 4.71 7.13 7.23
CA ILE A 43 3.96 6.01 7.79
C ILE A 43 3.40 5.15 6.65
N ASP A 44 2.74 5.75 5.67
CA ASP A 44 2.09 5.04 4.58
C ASP A 44 3.12 4.26 3.72
N PHE A 45 4.28 4.85 3.40
CA PHE A 45 5.33 4.13 2.70
C PHE A 45 5.98 3.03 3.55
N SER A 46 6.04 3.18 4.86
CA SER A 46 6.50 2.11 5.76
C SER A 46 5.51 0.94 5.78
N ILE A 47 4.21 1.23 5.79
CA ILE A 47 3.15 0.21 5.67
C ILE A 47 3.24 -0.49 4.32
N PHE A 48 3.37 0.26 3.23
CA PHE A 48 3.51 -0.29 1.88
C PHE A 48 4.74 -1.21 1.76
N ALA A 49 5.89 -0.79 2.29
CA ALA A 49 7.07 -1.65 2.34
C ALA A 49 6.83 -2.94 3.14
N GLY A 50 6.15 -2.84 4.28
CA GLY A 50 5.75 -4.00 5.08
C GLY A 50 4.81 -4.96 4.34
N GLN A 51 3.83 -4.42 3.61
CA GLN A 51 2.91 -5.20 2.78
C GLN A 51 3.67 -5.95 1.67
N LEU A 52 4.57 -5.28 0.95
CA LEU A 52 5.39 -5.93 -0.08
C LEU A 52 6.31 -7.01 0.50
N ALA A 53 6.84 -6.82 1.71
CA ALA A 53 7.63 -7.84 2.38
C ALA A 53 6.78 -9.06 2.76
N ALA A 54 5.59 -8.84 3.30
CA ALA A 54 4.64 -9.92 3.61
C ALA A 54 4.18 -10.66 2.34
N ASP A 55 3.89 -9.94 1.27
CA ASP A 55 3.56 -10.52 -0.04
C ASP A 55 4.73 -11.35 -0.58
N ALA A 56 5.96 -10.84 -0.48
CA ALA A 56 7.15 -11.58 -0.91
C ALA A 56 7.33 -12.89 -0.14
N ILE A 57 7.18 -12.87 1.18
CA ILE A 57 7.28 -14.06 2.03
C ILE A 57 6.19 -15.07 1.67
N THR A 58 4.94 -14.61 1.58
CA THR A 58 3.80 -15.50 1.29
C THR A 58 3.85 -16.06 -0.13
N THR A 59 4.27 -15.27 -1.11
CA THR A 59 4.49 -15.71 -2.50
C THR A 59 5.59 -16.76 -2.56
N GLN A 60 6.76 -16.53 -1.98
CA GLN A 60 7.86 -17.51 -2.00
C GLN A 60 7.48 -18.80 -1.27
N ARG A 61 6.78 -18.69 -0.14
CA ARG A 61 6.25 -19.86 0.57
C ARG A 61 5.23 -20.62 -0.29
N GLY A 62 4.28 -19.93 -0.90
CA GLY A 62 3.31 -20.53 -1.81
C GLY A 62 3.98 -21.26 -2.98
N LEU A 63 4.98 -20.64 -3.61
CA LEU A 63 5.77 -21.26 -4.68
C LEU A 63 6.48 -22.54 -4.20
N SER A 64 7.04 -22.53 -2.98
CA SER A 64 7.65 -23.73 -2.38
C SER A 64 6.64 -24.85 -2.09
N GLU A 65 5.38 -24.49 -1.84
CA GLU A 65 4.25 -25.41 -1.62
C GLU A 65 3.56 -25.83 -2.94
N GLY A 66 4.12 -25.45 -4.10
CA GLY A 66 3.64 -25.83 -5.42
C GLY A 66 2.53 -24.92 -5.98
N PHE A 67 2.26 -23.77 -5.34
CA PHE A 67 1.37 -22.77 -5.93
C PHE A 67 2.04 -22.13 -7.13
N ARG A 68 1.20 -21.57 -8.01
CA ARG A 68 1.65 -20.82 -9.16
C ARG A 68 1.37 -19.34 -8.92
N GLU A 69 2.37 -18.49 -9.09
CA GLU A 69 2.18 -17.04 -9.11
C GLU A 69 1.14 -16.67 -10.16
N MET A 70 0.05 -15.99 -9.80
CA MET A 70 -1.03 -15.68 -10.73
C MET A 70 -0.74 -14.46 -11.59
N ASN A 71 0.05 -13.50 -11.09
CA ASN A 71 0.43 -12.31 -11.82
C ASN A 71 1.47 -12.64 -12.92
N PRO A 72 1.10 -12.59 -14.22
CA PRO A 72 2.00 -12.96 -15.30
C PRO A 72 3.19 -11.99 -15.46
N LEU A 73 3.08 -10.76 -14.97
CA LEU A 73 4.18 -9.77 -15.02
C LEU A 73 5.23 -10.08 -13.95
N MET A 74 4.81 -10.54 -12.78
CA MET A 74 5.70 -10.82 -11.66
C MET A 74 6.28 -12.24 -11.73
N ARG A 75 5.52 -13.20 -12.28
CA ARG A 75 5.91 -14.62 -12.39
C ARG A 75 7.34 -14.84 -12.90
N PRO A 76 7.83 -14.20 -13.99
CA PRO A 76 9.18 -14.43 -14.49
C PRO A 76 10.30 -14.02 -13.52
N LEU A 77 9.98 -13.13 -12.58
CA LEU A 77 10.90 -12.66 -11.55
C LEU A 77 10.79 -13.53 -10.31
N VAL A 78 9.61 -13.64 -9.71
CA VAL A 78 9.42 -14.29 -8.40
C VAL A 78 9.73 -15.78 -8.42
N THR A 79 9.59 -16.45 -9.57
CA THR A 79 9.95 -17.87 -9.72
C THR A 79 11.46 -18.13 -9.74
N ARG A 80 12.30 -17.08 -9.76
CA ARG A 80 13.77 -17.18 -9.69
C ARG A 80 14.31 -17.10 -8.25
N GLY A 81 13.47 -17.40 -7.27
CA GLY A 81 13.82 -17.39 -5.86
C GLY A 81 13.97 -15.98 -5.28
N ALA A 82 14.67 -15.88 -4.14
CA ALA A 82 14.74 -14.66 -3.32
C ALA A 82 15.25 -13.42 -4.08
N ALA A 83 16.24 -13.56 -4.96
CA ALA A 83 16.77 -12.43 -5.73
C ALA A 83 15.75 -11.90 -6.74
N GLY A 84 15.03 -12.81 -7.40
CA GLY A 84 13.94 -12.45 -8.32
C GLY A 84 12.77 -11.80 -7.59
N GLN A 85 12.41 -12.32 -6.42
CA GLN A 85 11.41 -11.72 -5.54
C GLN A 85 11.81 -10.31 -5.09
N ALA A 86 13.05 -10.13 -4.62
CA ALA A 86 13.53 -8.82 -4.18
C ALA A 86 13.51 -7.80 -5.32
N THR A 87 13.88 -8.22 -6.54
CA THR A 87 13.80 -7.40 -7.75
C THR A 87 12.35 -6.99 -8.02
N ALA A 88 11.43 -7.96 -7.99
CA ALA A 88 9.99 -7.72 -8.13
C ALA A 88 9.47 -6.70 -7.11
N SER A 89 9.75 -6.91 -5.81
CA SER A 89 9.33 -6.00 -4.74
C SER A 89 9.93 -4.60 -4.89
N ALA A 90 11.21 -4.49 -5.27
CA ALA A 90 11.85 -3.20 -5.51
C ALA A 90 11.22 -2.42 -6.67
N LEU A 91 10.87 -3.12 -7.77
CA LEU A 91 10.17 -2.51 -8.90
C LEU A 91 8.77 -2.04 -8.51
N SER A 92 8.00 -2.86 -7.79
CA SER A 92 6.67 -2.48 -7.30
C SER A 92 6.73 -1.28 -6.35
N PHE A 93 7.64 -1.31 -5.37
CA PHE A 93 7.82 -0.22 -4.43
C PHE A 93 8.23 1.07 -5.16
N GLY A 94 9.22 0.97 -6.06
CA GLY A 94 9.71 2.10 -6.85
C GLY A 94 8.63 2.70 -7.75
N ALA A 95 7.80 1.86 -8.39
CA ALA A 95 6.68 2.32 -9.21
C ALA A 95 5.61 3.04 -8.37
N GLY A 96 5.24 2.49 -7.21
CA GLY A 96 4.29 3.12 -6.29
C GLY A 96 4.82 4.46 -5.75
N LEU A 97 6.03 4.45 -5.19
CA LEU A 97 6.71 5.65 -4.68
C LEU A 97 6.86 6.71 -5.76
N GLY A 98 7.35 6.32 -6.94
CA GLY A 98 7.55 7.21 -8.08
C GLY A 98 6.25 7.84 -8.57
N THR A 99 5.17 7.06 -8.67
CA THR A 99 3.85 7.58 -9.08
C THR A 99 3.35 8.63 -8.11
N VAL A 100 3.40 8.35 -6.81
CA VAL A 100 2.95 9.27 -5.75
C VAL A 100 3.85 10.51 -5.70
N TYR A 101 5.17 10.35 -5.85
CA TYR A 101 6.12 11.46 -5.93
C TYR A 101 5.89 12.36 -7.15
N LEU A 102 5.61 11.78 -8.32
CA LEU A 102 5.28 12.56 -9.52
C LEU A 102 4.02 13.39 -9.31
N LEU A 103 2.98 12.82 -8.69
CA LEU A 103 1.76 13.56 -8.35
C LEU A 103 2.06 14.72 -7.40
N HIS A 104 2.96 14.51 -6.43
CA HIS A 104 3.39 15.54 -5.50
C HIS A 104 4.10 16.70 -6.21
N VAL A 105 5.11 16.40 -7.04
CA VAL A 105 5.89 17.42 -7.78
C VAL A 105 5.02 18.16 -8.79
N LYS A 106 3.96 17.52 -9.30
CA LYS A 106 2.95 18.15 -10.16
C LYS A 106 1.86 18.91 -9.38
N HIS A 107 2.01 19.06 -8.07
CA HIS A 107 1.06 19.75 -7.19
C HIS A 107 -0.35 19.14 -7.15
N HIS A 108 -0.49 17.85 -7.52
CA HIS A 108 -1.75 17.12 -7.46
C HIS A 108 -1.94 16.44 -6.10
N TYR A 109 -1.89 17.20 -5.01
CA TYR A 109 -1.85 16.66 -3.63
C TYR A 109 -3.05 15.77 -3.26
N ARG A 110 -4.23 16.08 -3.79
CA ARG A 110 -5.41 15.21 -3.58
C ARG A 110 -5.24 13.87 -4.29
N ALA A 111 -4.71 13.88 -5.51
CA ALA A 111 -4.45 12.65 -6.26
C ALA A 111 -3.31 11.85 -5.64
N GLU A 112 -2.26 12.51 -5.14
CA GLU A 112 -1.17 11.89 -4.37
C GLU A 112 -1.74 11.06 -3.21
N ARG A 113 -2.57 11.69 -2.36
CA ARG A 113 -3.16 11.03 -1.19
C ARG A 113 -4.12 9.90 -1.56
N ILE A 114 -4.95 10.09 -2.59
CA ILE A 114 -5.87 9.04 -3.06
C ILE A 114 -5.08 7.86 -3.62
N THR A 115 -4.05 8.11 -4.43
CA THR A 115 -3.22 7.09 -5.06
C THR A 115 -2.51 6.25 -4.01
N LEU A 116 -1.86 6.88 -3.03
CA LEU A 116 -1.16 6.15 -1.96
C LEU A 116 -2.13 5.27 -1.16
N ARG A 117 -3.31 5.78 -0.80
CA ARG A 117 -4.33 4.99 -0.11
C ARG A 117 -4.85 3.81 -0.93
N LEU A 118 -5.01 3.98 -2.24
CA LEU A 118 -5.42 2.90 -3.14
C LEU A 118 -4.34 1.82 -3.26
N ILE A 119 -3.06 2.21 -3.31
CA ILE A 119 -1.93 1.27 -3.26
C ILE A 119 -1.99 0.46 -1.97
N LEU A 120 -2.06 1.12 -0.80
CA LEU A 120 -2.12 0.45 0.50
C LEU A 120 -3.31 -0.52 0.61
N ALA A 121 -4.49 -0.12 0.11
CA ALA A 121 -5.68 -0.96 0.13
C ALA A 121 -5.54 -2.18 -0.81
N GLY A 122 -5.02 -1.98 -2.02
CA GLY A 122 -4.82 -3.05 -3.00
C GLY A 122 -3.81 -4.08 -2.54
N GLU A 123 -2.63 -3.63 -2.11
CA GLU A 123 -1.57 -4.50 -1.58
C GLU A 123 -2.02 -5.24 -0.32
N GLY A 124 -2.72 -4.54 0.58
CA GLY A 124 -3.31 -5.16 1.77
C GLY A 124 -4.30 -6.28 1.44
N ALA A 125 -5.12 -6.12 0.39
CA ALA A 125 -6.04 -7.15 -0.06
C ALA A 125 -5.32 -8.37 -0.64
N LEU A 126 -4.25 -8.15 -1.42
CA LEU A 126 -3.43 -9.23 -2.00
C LEU A 126 -2.71 -10.03 -0.92
N VAL A 127 -2.05 -9.34 0.01
CA VAL A 127 -1.38 -9.95 1.17
C VAL A 127 -2.38 -10.76 2.00
N GLY A 128 -3.53 -10.17 2.32
CA GLY A 128 -4.59 -10.86 3.06
C GLY A 128 -5.09 -12.11 2.35
N HIS A 129 -5.25 -12.06 1.03
CA HIS A 129 -5.61 -13.21 0.22
C HIS A 129 -4.56 -14.33 0.29
N ASN A 130 -3.28 -14.00 0.12
CA ASN A 130 -2.18 -14.98 0.19
C ASN A 130 -2.09 -15.62 1.58
N ILE A 131 -2.21 -14.82 2.65
CA ILE A 131 -2.23 -15.34 4.03
C ILE A 131 -3.42 -16.30 4.22
N ALA A 132 -4.62 -15.93 3.77
CA ALA A 132 -5.81 -16.77 3.91
C ALA A 132 -5.67 -18.10 3.16
N LEU A 133 -5.10 -18.08 1.95
CA LEU A 133 -4.82 -19.29 1.16
C LEU A 133 -3.84 -20.23 1.87
N LEU A 134 -2.77 -19.68 2.44
CA LEU A 134 -1.75 -20.48 3.14
C LEU A 134 -2.23 -20.99 4.50
N SER A 135 -3.08 -20.22 5.20
CA SER A 135 -3.61 -20.58 6.51
C SER A 135 -4.71 -21.65 6.46
N GLY A 136 -5.30 -21.87 5.28
CA GLY A 136 -6.41 -22.82 5.08
C GLY A 136 -5.98 -24.28 4.90
N ARG A 137 -4.69 -24.62 5.05
CA ARG A 137 -4.19 -26.01 4.96
C ARG A 137 -3.95 -26.60 6.36
N PRO A 138 -4.28 -27.88 6.57
CA PRO A 138 -3.95 -28.60 7.82
C PRO A 138 -2.44 -28.79 8.00
#